data_AF-A0A5M4D4L3-F1
#
_entry.id   AF-A0A5M4D4L3-F1
#
_cell.length_a   1.000
_cell.length_b   1.000
_cell.length_c   1.000
_cell.angle_alpha   90.00
_cell.angle_beta   90.00
_cell.angle_gamma   90.00
#
_symmetry.space_group_name_H-M   'P 1'
#
loop_
_entity.id
_entity.type
_entity.pdbx_description
1 polymer ?
#
loop_
_entity_poly.entity_id
_entity_poly.type
_entity_poly.pdbx_seq_one_letter_code
_entity_poly.pdbx_strand_id
1 'polypeptide(L)'
;MASPEISEQIAAKYPLGAEAGASAVADELSGSIRMVDGVDGATLNSFRAAARDAVAAYLSEHRTEFNTYLESMGVLPIGEGGSDDSEQWLAFRRCFGDARFDPSSAVMIQRTRGGTVLVQAGSGPVRLTERPEARPEWARSPRDSYELRVKGLFRAYAAGSPQFEATLGIEFAHDPRTDHWVLVRTRLYDVPDGVMVVDPPV
;
A
#
# COMPACT_ATOMS: atom_id res chain seq x y z
N MET A 1 13.18 -7.82 -23.91
CA MET A 1 12.13 -6.79 -24.05
C MET A 1 10.82 -7.52 -24.31
N ALA A 2 9.81 -7.37 -23.45
CA ALA A 2 8.50 -7.99 -23.69
C ALA A 2 7.85 -7.33 -24.93
N SER A 3 7.13 -8.11 -25.74
CA SER A 3 6.37 -7.59 -26.88
C SER A 3 5.32 -6.57 -26.41
N PRO A 4 5.08 -5.45 -27.12
CA PRO A 4 4.04 -4.47 -26.78
C PRO A 4 2.67 -5.09 -26.50
N GLU A 5 2.31 -6.15 -27.23
CA GLU A 5 1.06 -6.90 -27.05
C GLU A 5 0.95 -7.57 -25.67
N ILE A 6 2.07 -8.04 -25.10
CA ILE A 6 2.10 -8.67 -23.77
C ILE A 6 1.90 -7.59 -22.69
N SER A 7 2.48 -6.40 -22.88
CA SER A 7 2.30 -5.28 -21.97
C SER A 7 0.86 -4.76 -21.95
N GLU A 8 0.19 -4.69 -23.10
CA GLU A 8 -1.23 -4.29 -23.17
C GLU A 8 -2.16 -5.34 -22.54
N GLN A 9 -1.91 -6.63 -22.77
CA GLN A 9 -2.70 -7.72 -22.17
C GLN A 9 -2.56 -7.77 -20.64
N ILE A 10 -1.36 -7.49 -20.11
CA ILE A 10 -1.14 -7.39 -18.66
C ILE A 10 -1.87 -6.16 -18.11
N ALA A 11 -1.75 -5.01 -18.77
CA ALA A 11 -2.41 -3.78 -18.34
C ALA A 11 -3.94 -3.91 -18.29
N ALA A 12 -4.55 -4.68 -19.19
CA ALA A 12 -5.99 -4.93 -19.21
C ALA A 12 -6.52 -5.72 -17.98
N LYS A 13 -5.65 -6.47 -17.28
CA LYS A 13 -6.03 -7.17 -16.04
C LYS A 13 -6.17 -6.22 -14.83
N TYR A 14 -5.62 -5.02 -14.92
CA TYR A 14 -5.55 -4.05 -13.82
C TYR A 14 -6.28 -2.77 -14.24
N PRO A 15 -7.62 -2.72 -14.08
CA PRO A 15 -8.47 -1.70 -14.68
C PRO A 15 -8.37 -0.33 -14.00
N LEU A 16 -7.87 -0.27 -12.76
CA LEU A 16 -7.75 0.98 -12.02
C LEU A 16 -6.32 1.49 -12.04
N GLY A 17 -6.10 2.74 -12.44
CA GLY A 17 -4.76 3.33 -12.52
C GLY A 17 -4.80 4.86 -12.68
N ALA A 18 -3.66 5.45 -13.04
CA ALA A 18 -3.48 6.91 -13.14
C ALA A 18 -4.57 7.65 -13.94
N GLU A 19 -5.10 7.05 -15.02
CA GLU A 19 -6.14 7.66 -15.86
C GLU A 19 -7.48 7.91 -15.13
N ALA A 20 -7.78 7.13 -14.09
CA ALA A 20 -8.98 7.31 -13.28
C ALA A 20 -8.81 8.36 -12.17
N GLY A 21 -7.56 8.78 -11.89
CA GLY A 21 -7.21 9.65 -10.77
C GLY A 21 -7.17 8.93 -9.42
N ALA A 22 -6.29 9.39 -8.53
CA ALA A 22 -5.99 8.73 -7.26
C ALA A 22 -7.22 8.48 -6.37
N SER A 23 -8.11 9.46 -6.24
CA SER A 23 -9.31 9.34 -5.39
C SER A 23 -10.28 8.27 -5.92
N ALA A 24 -10.54 8.24 -7.22
CA ALA A 24 -11.49 7.28 -7.79
C ALA A 24 -10.97 5.84 -7.65
N VAL A 25 -9.67 5.64 -7.87
CA VAL A 25 -9.03 4.34 -7.66
C VAL A 25 -9.15 3.92 -6.19
N ALA A 26 -8.88 4.82 -5.25
CA ALA A 26 -8.99 4.55 -3.83
C ALA A 26 -10.43 4.23 -3.40
N ASP A 27 -11.42 4.98 -3.89
CA ASP A 27 -12.84 4.77 -3.62
C ASP A 27 -13.28 3.37 -4.07
N GLU A 28 -13.01 3.01 -5.33
CA GLU A 28 -13.41 1.71 -5.88
C GLU A 28 -12.68 0.54 -5.22
N LEU A 29 -11.38 0.67 -4.98
CA LEU A 29 -10.59 -0.34 -4.30
C LEU A 29 -11.11 -0.56 -2.88
N SER A 30 -11.37 0.51 -2.12
CA SER A 30 -11.88 0.42 -0.75
C SER A 30 -13.25 -0.25 -0.68
N GLY A 31 -14.15 0.04 -1.62
CA GLY A 31 -15.46 -0.62 -1.72
C GLY A 31 -15.35 -2.12 -2.02
N SER A 32 -14.27 -2.53 -2.69
CA SER A 32 -14.02 -3.92 -3.11
C SER A 32 -13.32 -4.77 -2.04
N ILE A 33 -12.75 -4.16 -0.99
CA ILE A 33 -12.04 -4.89 0.06
C ILE A 33 -12.98 -5.89 0.72
N ARG A 34 -12.66 -7.17 0.58
CA ARG A 34 -13.35 -8.27 1.25
C ARG A 34 -12.54 -8.82 2.41
N MET A 35 -13.23 -9.36 3.40
CA MET A 35 -12.62 -9.94 4.58
C MET A 35 -12.24 -11.40 4.34
N VAL A 36 -11.06 -11.80 4.82
CA VAL A 36 -10.64 -13.21 4.78
C VAL A 36 -11.10 -13.98 6.03
N ASP A 37 -11.17 -13.35 7.20
CA ASP A 37 -11.49 -14.00 8.47
C ASP A 37 -12.31 -13.10 9.42
N GLY A 38 -13.41 -13.63 9.98
CA GLY A 38 -14.04 -13.36 11.30
C GLY A 38 -14.08 -11.95 11.95
N VAL A 39 -13.78 -10.86 11.25
CA VAL A 39 -13.85 -9.47 11.73
C VAL A 39 -15.30 -8.97 11.66
N ASP A 40 -15.70 -8.05 12.53
CA ASP A 40 -17.04 -7.48 12.47
C ASP A 40 -17.17 -6.42 11.34
N GLY A 41 -18.42 -6.09 10.97
CA GLY A 41 -18.69 -5.15 9.90
C GLY A 41 -18.25 -3.71 10.19
N ALA A 42 -18.16 -3.30 11.47
CA ALA A 42 -17.76 -1.94 11.83
C ALA A 42 -16.25 -1.75 11.62
N THR A 43 -15.45 -2.71 12.07
CA THR A 43 -14.00 -2.73 11.88
C THR A 43 -13.64 -2.84 10.41
N LEU A 44 -14.39 -3.63 9.61
CA LEU A 44 -14.20 -3.64 8.15
C LEU A 44 -14.44 -2.26 7.53
N ASN A 45 -15.50 -1.56 7.93
CA ASN A 45 -15.82 -0.26 7.36
C ASN A 45 -14.79 0.81 7.74
N SER A 46 -14.32 0.85 9.00
CA SER A 46 -13.27 1.79 9.39
C SER A 46 -11.92 1.44 8.74
N PHE A 47 -11.60 0.15 8.58
CA PHE A 47 -10.45 -0.30 7.81
C PHE A 47 -10.49 0.15 6.35
N ARG A 48 -11.66 0.03 5.69
CA ARG A 48 -11.85 0.48 4.30
C ARG A 48 -11.54 1.96 4.14
N ALA A 49 -11.96 2.79 5.10
CA ALA A 49 -11.64 4.22 5.09
C ALA A 49 -10.12 4.47 5.25
N ALA A 50 -9.46 3.80 6.19
CA ALA A 50 -8.01 3.93 6.36
C ALA A 50 -7.23 3.46 5.12
N ALA A 51 -7.65 2.34 4.53
CA ALA A 51 -7.06 1.78 3.31
C ALA A 51 -7.26 2.72 2.10
N ARG A 52 -8.45 3.32 1.97
CA ARG A 52 -8.76 4.33 0.95
C ARG A 52 -7.79 5.50 1.03
N ASP A 53 -7.64 6.09 2.21
CA ASP A 53 -6.82 7.29 2.39
C ASP A 53 -5.34 7.00 2.10
N ALA A 54 -4.84 5.82 2.51
CA ALA A 54 -3.49 5.38 2.20
C ALA A 54 -3.25 5.17 0.70
N VAL A 55 -4.19 4.49 0.01
CA VAL A 55 -4.08 4.25 -1.43
C VAL A 55 -4.18 5.57 -2.20
N ALA A 56 -5.08 6.47 -1.81
CA ALA A 56 -5.20 7.79 -2.41
C ALA A 56 -3.89 8.59 -2.28
N ALA A 57 -3.27 8.57 -1.09
CA ALA A 57 -1.99 9.21 -0.87
C ALA A 57 -0.89 8.58 -1.74
N TYR A 58 -0.79 7.24 -1.78
CA TYR A 58 0.27 6.53 -2.51
C TYR A 58 0.18 6.73 -4.03
N LEU A 59 -1.04 6.96 -4.53
CA LEU A 59 -1.30 7.31 -5.92
C LEU A 59 -1.26 8.82 -6.21
N SER A 60 -1.18 9.67 -5.19
CA SER A 60 -1.25 11.12 -5.36
C SER A 60 -0.11 11.64 -6.22
N GLU A 61 -0.44 12.52 -7.17
CA GLU A 61 0.52 13.23 -8.01
C GLU A 61 1.21 14.38 -7.28
N HIS A 62 0.67 14.76 -6.12
CA HIS A 62 1.09 15.93 -5.37
C HIS A 62 1.82 15.49 -4.10
N ARG A 63 3.10 15.88 -4.00
CA ARG A 63 3.93 15.54 -2.84
C ARG A 63 3.33 16.08 -1.54
N THR A 64 2.72 17.25 -1.58
CA THR A 64 2.09 17.87 -0.41
C THR A 64 0.98 17.00 0.17
N GLU A 65 0.13 16.41 -0.67
CA GLU A 65 -0.95 15.53 -0.20
C GLU A 65 -0.38 14.26 0.42
N PHE A 66 0.62 13.67 -0.25
CA PHE A 66 1.34 12.50 0.27
C PHE A 66 2.02 12.77 1.61
N ASN A 67 2.77 13.87 1.73
CA ASN A 67 3.45 14.24 2.96
C ASN A 67 2.46 14.60 4.07
N THR A 68 1.33 15.25 3.76
CA THR A 68 0.26 15.50 4.74
C THR A 68 -0.29 14.19 5.31
N TYR A 69 -0.51 13.19 4.45
CA TYR A 69 -0.91 11.86 4.90
C TYR A 69 0.16 11.22 5.79
N LEU A 70 1.42 11.23 5.36
CA LEU A 70 2.55 10.69 6.14
C LEU A 70 2.65 11.35 7.52
N GLU A 71 2.57 12.67 7.60
CA GLU A 71 2.59 13.42 8.86
C GLU A 71 1.40 13.07 9.75
N SER A 72 0.20 12.88 9.18
CA SER A 72 -0.98 12.45 9.94
C SER A 72 -0.82 11.06 10.56
N MET A 73 0.05 10.23 9.95
CA MET A 73 0.44 8.91 10.43
C MET A 73 1.72 8.93 11.28
N GLY A 74 2.25 10.13 11.59
CA GLY A 74 3.49 10.30 12.36
C GLY A 74 4.75 9.83 11.63
N VAL A 75 4.72 9.77 10.30
CA VAL A 75 5.83 9.40 9.40
C VAL A 75 6.57 10.66 8.96
N LEU A 76 7.91 10.57 8.86
CA LEU A 76 8.70 11.67 8.33
C LEU A 76 8.36 11.90 6.84
N PRO A 77 8.15 13.16 6.42
CA PRO A 77 7.96 13.52 5.02
C PRO A 77 9.13 13.06 4.14
N ILE A 78 8.87 12.77 2.86
CA ILE A 78 9.93 12.53 1.90
C ILE A 78 10.34 13.83 1.19
N GLY A 79 11.65 13.99 0.99
CA GLY A 79 12.23 15.16 0.32
C GLY A 79 12.04 16.49 1.06
N GLU A 80 12.38 16.54 2.36
CA GLU A 80 12.33 17.79 3.14
C GLU A 80 13.08 18.95 2.45
N GLY A 81 12.47 20.14 2.40
CA GLY A 81 13.17 21.40 2.10
C GLY A 81 13.05 22.03 0.70
N GLY A 82 12.28 21.49 -0.27
CA GLY A 82 12.07 22.17 -1.57
C GLY A 82 11.58 21.26 -2.71
N SER A 83 10.93 21.88 -3.71
CA SER A 83 10.25 21.40 -4.97
C SER A 83 9.85 19.93 -5.17
N ASP A 84 8.78 19.70 -5.93
CA ASP A 84 8.32 18.35 -6.32
C ASP A 84 9.29 17.62 -7.26
N ASP A 85 10.52 18.09 -7.39
CA ASP A 85 11.57 17.51 -8.22
C ASP A 85 12.60 16.71 -7.41
N SER A 86 12.39 16.55 -6.09
CA SER A 86 13.30 15.74 -5.28
C SER A 86 13.41 14.33 -5.87
N GLU A 87 14.64 13.82 -6.02
CA GLU A 87 14.89 12.53 -6.66
C GLU A 87 14.12 11.40 -5.97
N GLN A 88 14.01 11.46 -4.64
CA GLN A 88 13.27 10.51 -3.82
C GLN A 88 11.76 10.51 -4.13
N TRP A 89 11.15 11.68 -4.27
CA TRP A 89 9.73 11.80 -4.66
C TRP A 89 9.50 11.30 -6.09
N LEU A 90 10.34 11.72 -7.04
CA LEU A 90 10.25 11.27 -8.43
C LEU A 90 10.43 9.75 -8.56
N ALA A 91 11.32 9.17 -7.76
CA ALA A 91 11.54 7.74 -7.66
C ALA A 91 10.28 7.00 -7.15
N PHE A 92 9.69 7.49 -6.06
CA PHE A 92 8.44 6.97 -5.52
C PHE A 92 7.30 7.05 -6.54
N ARG A 93 7.08 8.24 -7.13
CA ARG A 93 6.06 8.48 -8.15
C ARG A 93 6.21 7.59 -9.36
N ARG A 94 7.44 7.33 -9.82
CA ARG A 94 7.68 6.39 -10.91
C ARG A 94 7.21 4.98 -10.61
N CYS A 95 7.31 4.53 -9.35
CA CYS A 95 6.93 3.18 -8.96
C CYS A 95 5.43 3.05 -8.66
N PHE A 96 4.86 4.01 -7.93
CA PHE A 96 3.50 3.93 -7.38
C PHE A 96 2.50 4.83 -8.08
N GLY A 97 2.92 5.97 -8.62
CA GLY A 97 2.01 6.94 -9.21
C GLY A 97 1.26 6.43 -10.45
N ASP A 98 1.90 5.55 -11.21
CA ASP A 98 1.33 4.87 -12.37
C ASP A 98 0.90 3.43 -12.05
N ALA A 99 0.89 3.05 -10.77
CA ALA A 99 0.49 1.71 -10.38
C ALA A 99 -0.97 1.47 -10.79
N ARG A 100 -1.24 0.25 -11.25
CA ARG A 100 -2.59 -0.19 -11.55
C ARG A 100 -3.01 -1.31 -10.61
N PHE A 101 -4.26 -1.33 -10.17
CA PHE A 101 -4.76 -2.31 -9.20
C PHE A 101 -5.88 -3.17 -9.76
N ASP A 102 -5.98 -4.39 -9.25
CA ASP A 102 -7.12 -5.30 -9.45
C ASP A 102 -8.01 -5.26 -8.21
N PRO A 103 -9.16 -4.55 -8.25
CA PRO A 103 -10.05 -4.41 -7.09
C PRO A 103 -10.59 -5.75 -6.59
N SER A 104 -10.78 -6.73 -7.48
CA SER A 104 -11.32 -8.05 -7.13
C SER A 104 -10.35 -8.86 -6.24
N SER A 105 -9.07 -8.50 -6.28
CA SER A 105 -8.02 -9.08 -5.44
C SER A 105 -7.88 -8.42 -4.07
N ALA A 106 -8.54 -7.28 -3.83
CA ALA A 106 -8.40 -6.50 -2.60
C ALA A 106 -8.99 -7.26 -1.40
N VAL A 107 -8.13 -7.62 -0.45
CA VAL A 107 -8.52 -8.38 0.75
C VAL A 107 -7.96 -7.76 2.03
N MET A 108 -8.74 -7.83 3.10
CA MET A 108 -8.31 -7.53 4.46
C MET A 108 -7.90 -8.82 5.16
N ILE A 109 -6.67 -8.83 5.67
CA ILE A 109 -6.05 -9.96 6.37
C ILE A 109 -5.69 -9.54 7.79
N GLN A 110 -6.11 -10.31 8.80
CA GLN A 110 -5.63 -10.10 10.16
C GLN A 110 -4.20 -10.66 10.30
N ARG A 111 -3.26 -9.81 10.71
CA ARG A 111 -1.83 -10.15 10.88
C ARG A 111 -1.48 -10.37 12.34
N THR A 112 -2.08 -9.61 13.26
CA THR A 112 -1.98 -9.87 14.69
C THR A 112 -3.36 -9.93 15.33
N ARG A 113 -3.52 -10.83 16.30
CA ARG A 113 -4.69 -10.91 17.17
C ARG A 113 -4.26 -10.96 18.62
N GLY A 114 -4.67 -10.00 19.43
CA GLY A 114 -4.22 -9.86 20.81
C GLY A 114 -2.69 -9.88 20.90
N GLY A 115 -2.01 -9.21 19.97
CA GLY A 115 -0.54 -9.14 19.89
C GLY A 115 0.16 -10.43 19.47
N THR A 116 -0.59 -11.52 19.23
CA THR A 116 -0.04 -12.75 18.66
C THR A 116 0.00 -12.63 17.14
N VAL A 117 1.15 -12.86 16.53
CA VAL A 117 1.29 -12.90 15.07
C VAL A 117 0.56 -14.13 14.53
N LEU A 118 -0.40 -13.89 13.65
CA LEU A 118 -1.06 -14.94 12.91
C LEU A 118 -0.17 -15.29 11.72
N VAL A 119 0.36 -16.51 11.71
CA VAL A 119 1.14 -17.00 10.57
C VAL A 119 0.17 -17.26 9.41
N GLN A 120 0.01 -16.26 8.56
CA GLN A 120 -0.57 -16.45 7.24
C GLN A 120 0.55 -16.48 6.20
N ALA A 121 0.63 -17.59 5.47
CA ALA A 121 1.57 -17.78 4.37
C ALA A 121 1.40 -16.65 3.34
N GLY A 122 2.41 -15.80 3.23
CA GLY A 122 2.67 -15.05 2.00
C GLY A 122 3.73 -15.83 1.26
N SER A 123 3.37 -16.44 0.13
CA SER A 123 4.29 -17.19 -0.70
C SER A 123 4.94 -16.25 -1.71
N GLY A 124 6.18 -15.81 -1.45
CA GLY A 124 6.97 -15.05 -2.42
C GLY A 124 8.10 -14.24 -1.77
N PRO A 125 9.12 -13.81 -2.55
CA PRO A 125 10.08 -12.81 -2.10
C PRO A 125 9.33 -11.52 -1.70
N VAL A 126 9.69 -10.97 -0.54
CA VAL A 126 9.03 -9.80 0.05
C VAL A 126 10.04 -8.68 0.19
N ARG A 127 9.72 -7.53 -0.38
CA ARG A 127 10.33 -6.26 0.04
C ARG A 127 9.50 -5.62 1.13
N LEU A 128 10.18 -5.12 2.15
CA LEU A 128 9.60 -4.76 3.42
C LEU A 128 10.14 -3.40 3.87
N THR A 129 9.21 -2.50 4.20
CA THR A 129 9.49 -1.28 4.94
C THR A 129 8.62 -1.29 6.18
N GLU A 130 9.23 -1.11 7.34
CA GLU A 130 8.54 -1.21 8.62
C GLU A 130 8.96 -0.11 9.58
N ARG A 131 7.99 0.34 10.40
CA ARG A 131 8.24 1.13 11.58
C ARG A 131 7.76 0.41 12.82
N PRO A 132 8.58 -0.50 13.37
CA PRO A 132 8.24 -1.22 14.58
C PRO A 132 8.06 -0.28 15.79
N GLU A 133 8.54 0.96 15.72
CA GLU A 133 8.39 2.00 16.74
C GLU A 133 7.15 2.89 16.58
N ALA A 134 6.60 3.03 15.36
CA ALA A 134 5.35 3.78 15.09
C ALA A 134 4.11 3.09 15.68
N ARG A 135 4.28 1.83 16.05
CA ARG A 135 3.35 1.05 16.87
C ARG A 135 3.18 1.75 18.22
N PRO A 136 2.09 2.50 18.45
CA PRO A 136 1.89 3.11 19.74
C PRO A 136 1.73 1.95 20.73
N GLU A 137 2.64 1.85 21.69
CA GLU A 137 2.51 0.98 22.86
C GLU A 137 2.51 -0.55 22.64
N TRP A 138 3.22 -1.10 21.65
CA TRP A 138 3.34 -2.58 21.57
C TRP A 138 4.00 -3.23 22.79
N ALA A 139 4.69 -2.45 23.62
CA ALA A 139 5.18 -2.91 24.92
C ALA A 139 4.12 -2.90 26.04
N ARG A 140 2.98 -2.20 25.90
CA ARG A 140 1.98 -2.00 26.98
C ARG A 140 0.58 -2.53 26.66
N SER A 141 0.19 -2.63 25.40
CA SER A 141 -1.09 -3.27 25.02
C SER A 141 -0.93 -4.05 23.72
N PRO A 142 -1.15 -5.37 23.72
CA PRO A 142 -1.24 -6.12 22.49
C PRO A 142 -2.39 -5.57 21.62
N ARG A 143 -2.10 -5.21 20.36
CA ARG A 143 -3.09 -4.70 19.41
C ARG A 143 -3.24 -5.63 18.21
N ASP A 144 -4.42 -5.57 17.62
CA ASP A 144 -4.71 -6.23 16.36
C ASP A 144 -4.17 -5.37 15.22
N SER A 145 -3.61 -6.03 14.21
CA SER A 145 -3.17 -5.40 12.98
C SER A 145 -3.75 -6.12 11.79
N TYR A 146 -4.03 -5.34 10.76
CA TYR A 146 -4.72 -5.77 9.57
C TYR A 146 -3.97 -5.26 8.35
N GLU A 147 -3.82 -6.13 7.36
CA GLU A 147 -3.14 -5.84 6.11
C GLU A 147 -4.16 -5.81 4.97
N LEU A 148 -4.14 -4.72 4.20
CA LEU A 148 -4.72 -4.69 2.86
C LEU A 148 -3.74 -5.43 1.97
N ARG A 149 -4.20 -6.49 1.28
CA ARG A 149 -3.48 -7.04 0.14
C ARG A 149 -4.24 -6.78 -1.14
N VAL A 150 -3.55 -6.26 -2.14
CA VAL A 150 -4.11 -6.02 -3.47
C VAL A 150 -3.06 -6.29 -4.53
N LYS A 151 -3.44 -7.04 -5.56
CA LYS A 151 -2.58 -7.25 -6.74
C LYS A 151 -2.55 -5.99 -7.58
N GLY A 152 -1.38 -5.69 -8.11
CA GLY A 152 -1.20 -4.57 -9.00
C GLY A 152 -0.10 -4.76 -10.02
N LEU A 153 -0.08 -3.84 -10.97
CA LEU A 153 0.96 -3.65 -11.96
C LEU A 153 1.77 -2.41 -11.55
N PHE A 154 3.04 -2.61 -11.25
CA PHE A 154 3.96 -1.57 -10.79
C PHE A 154 5.07 -1.34 -11.82
N ARG A 155 5.82 -0.25 -11.68
CA ARG A 155 6.98 0.03 -12.52
C ARG A 155 8.25 -0.01 -11.69
N ALA A 156 9.33 -0.55 -12.27
CA ALA A 156 10.62 -0.56 -11.58
C ALA A 156 11.21 0.86 -11.52
N TYR A 157 12.08 1.09 -10.55
CA TYR A 157 12.72 2.39 -10.28
C TYR A 157 13.49 2.94 -11.50
N ALA A 158 14.22 2.09 -12.23
CA ALA A 158 15.07 2.54 -13.31
C ALA A 158 14.23 3.05 -14.51
N ALA A 159 14.57 4.25 -15.02
CA ALA A 159 13.88 4.86 -16.16
C ALA A 159 13.87 3.91 -17.38
N GLY A 160 12.71 3.77 -18.03
CA GLY A 160 12.53 2.87 -19.17
C GLY A 160 12.37 1.39 -18.81
N SER A 161 12.34 1.04 -17.52
CA SER A 161 12.12 -0.34 -17.08
C SER A 161 10.68 -0.82 -17.34
N PRO A 162 10.51 -2.14 -17.58
CA PRO A 162 9.19 -2.72 -17.77
C PRO A 162 8.33 -2.61 -16.50
N GLN A 163 7.02 -2.66 -16.71
CA GLN A 163 6.08 -2.91 -15.62
C GLN A 163 6.15 -4.39 -15.18
N PHE A 164 5.78 -4.66 -13.93
CA PHE A 164 5.75 -6.00 -13.36
C PHE A 164 4.54 -6.19 -12.45
N GLU A 165 3.98 -7.40 -12.44
CA GLU A 165 2.91 -7.79 -11.52
C GLU A 165 3.51 -8.01 -10.12
N ALA A 166 2.87 -7.48 -9.09
CA ALA A 166 3.21 -7.71 -7.68
C ALA A 166 1.96 -7.56 -6.80
N THR A 167 2.08 -7.87 -5.51
CA THR A 167 1.02 -7.60 -4.53
C THR A 167 1.48 -6.53 -3.54
N LEU A 168 0.71 -5.44 -3.41
CA LEU A 168 0.91 -4.44 -2.37
C LEU A 168 0.24 -4.87 -1.08
N GLY A 169 1.02 -4.89 0.00
CA GLY A 169 0.58 -5.03 1.38
C GLY A 169 0.66 -3.69 2.10
N ILE A 170 -0.43 -3.21 2.70
CA ILE A 170 -0.42 -2.05 3.59
C ILE A 170 -1.00 -2.50 4.93
N GLU A 171 -0.17 -2.54 5.97
CA GLU A 171 -0.54 -3.01 7.30
C GLU A 171 -0.76 -1.84 8.26
N PHE A 172 -1.91 -1.88 8.94
CA PHE A 172 -2.30 -0.92 9.95
C PHE A 172 -2.52 -1.62 11.29
N ALA A 173 -2.13 -0.98 12.38
CA ALA A 173 -2.58 -1.33 13.72
C ALA A 173 -3.87 -0.56 14.05
N HIS A 174 -4.84 -1.24 14.69
CA HIS A 174 -6.11 -0.63 15.08
C HIS A 174 -6.17 -0.35 16.59
N ASP A 175 -6.61 0.85 16.95
CA ASP A 175 -7.07 1.17 18.30
C ASP A 175 -8.60 1.07 18.37
N PRO A 176 -9.17 0.00 18.97
CA PRO A 176 -10.62 -0.09 19.08
C PRO A 176 -11.24 0.94 20.04
N ARG A 177 -10.44 1.63 20.87
CA ARG A 177 -10.95 2.64 21.84
C ARG A 177 -11.17 3.99 21.20
N THR A 178 -10.32 4.35 20.24
CA THR A 178 -10.35 5.65 19.54
C THR A 178 -10.75 5.50 18.07
N ASP A 179 -11.01 4.27 17.62
CA ASP A 179 -11.19 3.88 16.21
C ASP A 179 -10.08 4.46 15.30
N HIS A 180 -8.86 4.47 15.82
CA HIS A 180 -7.71 5.05 15.14
C HIS A 180 -6.87 3.97 14.47
N TRP A 181 -6.47 4.22 13.23
CA TRP A 181 -5.63 3.35 12.43
C TRP A 181 -4.25 3.96 12.26
N VAL A 182 -3.21 3.18 12.55
CA VAL A 182 -1.82 3.62 12.45
C VAL A 182 -1.12 2.79 11.38
N LEU A 183 -0.50 3.44 10.41
CA LEU A 183 0.33 2.78 9.41
C LEU A 183 1.58 2.17 10.09
N VAL A 184 1.78 0.86 9.93
CA VAL A 184 2.86 0.14 10.60
C VAL A 184 3.92 -0.32 9.60
N ARG A 185 3.47 -0.77 8.43
CA ARG A 185 4.31 -1.51 7.52
C ARG A 185 3.72 -1.55 6.12
N THR A 186 4.59 -1.53 5.13
CA THR A 186 4.26 -1.80 3.75
C THR A 186 5.09 -2.97 3.25
N ARG A 187 4.51 -3.72 2.30
CA ARG A 187 5.16 -4.85 1.66
C ARG A 187 4.86 -4.84 0.18
N LEU A 188 5.85 -5.22 -0.61
CA LEU A 188 5.65 -5.66 -1.98
C LEU A 188 6.01 -7.15 -2.04
N TYR A 189 4.99 -7.97 -2.30
CA TYR A 189 5.15 -9.40 -2.51
C TYR A 189 5.34 -9.69 -4.01
N ASP A 190 6.00 -10.81 -4.30
CA ASP A 190 6.13 -11.35 -5.67
C ASP A 190 6.92 -10.43 -6.61
N VAL A 191 7.80 -9.58 -6.06
CA VAL A 191 8.72 -8.76 -6.86
C VAL A 191 9.69 -9.68 -7.61
N PRO A 192 9.78 -9.61 -8.94
CA PRO A 192 10.68 -10.48 -9.70
C PRO A 192 12.15 -10.23 -9.37
N ASP A 193 12.97 -11.27 -9.46
CA ASP A 193 14.41 -11.17 -9.20
C ASP A 193 15.08 -10.12 -10.10
N GLY A 194 15.94 -9.29 -9.49
CA GLY A 194 16.66 -8.22 -10.19
C GLY A 194 15.85 -6.95 -10.45
N VAL A 195 14.57 -6.90 -10.07
CA VAL A 195 13.75 -5.68 -10.18
C VAL A 195 14.04 -4.75 -9.01
N MET A 196 14.60 -3.58 -9.31
CA MET A 196 14.80 -2.50 -8.34
C MET A 196 13.50 -1.71 -8.18
N VAL A 197 12.99 -1.63 -6.96
CA VAL A 197 11.77 -0.87 -6.62
C VAL A 197 12.07 0.13 -5.51
N VAL A 198 11.31 1.21 -5.47
CA VAL A 198 11.28 2.10 -4.29
C VAL A 198 10.35 1.49 -3.26
N ASP A 199 10.83 1.44 -2.04
CA ASP A 199 10.07 1.01 -0.88
C ASP A 199 9.12 2.14 -0.45
N PRO A 200 7.79 1.89 -0.34
CA PRO A 200 6.87 2.93 0.10
C PRO A 200 7.17 3.31 1.55
N PRO A 201 7.29 4.61 1.87
CA PRO A 201 7.57 5.05 3.22
C PRO A 201 6.41 4.68 4.15
N VAL A 202 6.78 4.23 5.34
CA VAL A 202 5.92 3.99 6.48
C VAL A 202 6.49 4.70 7.67
#